data_AF-A0A929PAL1-F1
#
_entry.id   AF-A0A929PAL1-F1
#
_cell.length_a   1.000
_cell.length_b   1.000
_cell.length_c   1.000
_cell.angle_alpha   90.00
_cell.angle_beta   90.00
_cell.angle_gamma   90.00
#
_symmetry.space_group_name_H-M   'P 1'
#
loop_
_entity.id
_entity.type
_entity.pdbx_description
1 polymer ?
#
loop_
_entity_poly.entity_id
_entity_poly.type
_entity_poly.pdbx_seq_one_letter_code
_entity_poly.pdbx_strand_id
1 'polypeptide(L)' 'MHKEIDAITKLYDLLLWMVPKLEKFPRSQKFLLADRIENLMLDILDLLIDAAYSRNKEATLFCPGW' A
#
# COMPACT_ATOMS: atom_id res chain seq x y z
N MET A 1 25.80 -1.71 -5.00
CA MET A 1 24.40 -1.22 -4.88
C MET A 1 23.76 -2.06 -3.79
N HIS A 2 23.63 -1.52 -2.58
CA HIS A 2 22.92 -2.23 -1.53
C HIS A 2 21.55 -2.57 -2.10
N LYS A 3 21.17 -3.84 -1.98
CA LYS A 3 19.86 -4.35 -2.35
C LYS A 3 18.87 -3.76 -1.34
N GLU A 4 18.70 -2.44 -1.36
CA GLU A 4 17.55 -1.77 -0.78
C GLU A 4 16.39 -2.41 -1.51
N ILE A 5 15.77 -3.37 -0.84
CA ILE A 5 14.56 -3.98 -1.33
C ILE A 5 13.58 -2.82 -1.47
N ASP A 6 13.27 -2.48 -2.71
CA ASP A 6 12.39 -1.40 -3.11
C ASP A 6 11.08 -1.49 -2.31
N ALA A 7 10.73 -0.41 -1.62
CA ALA A 7 9.58 -0.37 -0.72
C ALA A 7 8.28 -0.70 -1.47
N ILE A 8 8.20 -0.30 -2.75
CA ILE A 8 7.10 -0.63 -3.66
C ILE A 8 6.99 -2.16 -3.81
N THR A 9 8.12 -2.82 -4.11
CA THR A 9 8.17 -4.28 -4.28
C THR A 9 7.74 -5.03 -3.00
N LYS A 10 8.16 -4.57 -1.80
CA LYS A 10 7.70 -5.18 -0.54
C LYS A 10 6.21 -5.02 -0.31
N LEU A 11 5.66 -3.86 -0.62
CA LEU A 11 4.24 -3.60 -0.43
C LEU A 11 3.40 -4.42 -1.42
N TYR A 12 3.88 -4.58 -2.65
CA TYR A 12 3.29 -5.47 -3.63
C TYR A 12 3.28 -6.93 -3.15
N ASP A 13 4.40 -7.42 -2.60
CA ASP A 13 4.46 -8.76 -2.01
C ASP A 13 3.51 -8.90 -0.80
N LEU A 14 3.38 -7.85 0.01
CA LEU A 14 2.44 -7.82 1.13
C LEU A 14 0.98 -7.90 0.65
N LEU A 15 0.62 -7.13 -0.38
CA LEU A 15 -0.70 -7.17 -1.02
C LEU A 15 -1.04 -8.59 -1.48
N LEU A 16 -0.14 -9.22 -2.25
CA LEU A 16 -0.31 -10.61 -2.72
C LEU A 16 -0.45 -11.59 -1.55
N TRP A 17 0.31 -11.40 -0.48
CA TRP A 17 0.17 -12.23 0.70
C TRP A 17 -1.16 -11.99 1.42
N MET A 18 -1.69 -10.77 1.44
CA MET A 18 -2.85 -10.41 2.25
C MET A 18 -4.19 -10.84 1.63
N VAL A 19 -4.34 -10.80 0.30
CA VAL A 19 -5.56 -11.24 -0.43
C VAL A 19 -6.14 -12.57 0.10
N PRO A 20 -5.39 -13.68 0.19
CA PRO A 20 -5.94 -14.95 0.69
C PRO A 20 -6.27 -14.95 2.19
N LYS A 21 -5.87 -13.92 2.97
CA LYS A 21 -6.25 -13.78 4.39
C LYS A 21 -7.54 -13.00 4.51
N LEU A 22 -7.71 -11.97 3.70
CA LEU A 22 -8.97 -11.21 3.62
C LEU A 22 -10.12 -12.10 3.14
N GLU A 23 -9.83 -13.07 2.26
CA GLU A 23 -10.82 -14.04 1.84
C GLU A 23 -11.40 -14.89 2.97
N LYS A 24 -10.61 -15.13 4.02
CA LYS A 24 -10.96 -15.96 5.18
C LYS A 24 -11.76 -15.21 6.25
N PHE A 25 -12.03 -13.92 6.06
CA PHE A 25 -12.79 -13.14 7.04
C PHE A 25 -14.25 -13.62 7.16
N PRO A 26 -14.85 -13.54 8.36
CA PRO A 26 -16.27 -13.81 8.54
C PRO A 26 -17.10 -12.95 7.60
N ARG A 27 -18.11 -13.54 6.94
CA ARG A 27 -18.91 -12.89 5.89
C ARG A 27 -19.53 -11.56 6.31
N SER A 28 -19.83 -11.40 7.60
CA SER A 28 -20.39 -10.17 8.20
C SER A 28 -19.44 -8.98 8.16
N GLN A 29 -18.12 -9.20 8.25
CA GLN A 29 -17.11 -8.15 8.31
C GLN A 29 -16.18 -8.14 7.11
N LYS A 30 -16.24 -9.19 6.27
CA LYS A 30 -15.39 -9.34 5.09
C LYS A 30 -15.47 -8.13 4.17
N PHE A 31 -16.68 -7.72 3.77
CA PHE A 31 -16.81 -6.57 2.87
C PHE A 31 -16.27 -5.29 3.50
N LEU A 32 -16.66 -4.96 4.73
CA LEU A 32 -16.26 -3.71 5.37
C LEU A 32 -14.75 -3.63 5.63
N LEU A 33 -14.18 -4.68 6.22
CA LEU A 33 -12.78 -4.69 6.64
C LEU A 33 -11.84 -5.01 5.49
N ALA A 34 -12.18 -5.98 4.61
CA ALA A 34 -11.31 -6.31 3.48
C ALA A 34 -11.21 -5.15 2.50
N ASP A 35 -12.35 -4.53 2.14
CA ASP A 35 -12.36 -3.38 1.23
C ASP A 35 -11.55 -2.22 1.80
N ARG A 36 -11.75 -1.88 3.08
CA ARG A 36 -10.97 -0.80 3.72
C ARG A 36 -9.48 -1.10 3.78
N ILE A 37 -9.09 -2.35 4.03
CA ILE A 37 -7.69 -2.76 4.11
C ILE A 37 -7.05 -2.77 2.71
N GLU A 38 -7.75 -3.28 1.69
CA GLU A 38 -7.30 -3.26 0.29
C GLU A 38 -7.09 -1.84 -0.22
N ASN A 39 -8.07 -0.95 -0.02
CA ASN A 39 -7.96 0.45 -0.42
C ASN A 39 -6.76 1.15 0.24
N LEU A 40 -6.59 0.99 1.56
CA LEU A 40 -5.45 1.59 2.27
C LEU A 40 -4.09 1.08 1.76
N MET A 41 -3.98 -0.21 1.42
CA MET A 41 -2.73 -0.74 0.89
C MET A 41 -2.43 -0.22 -0.51
N LEU A 42 -3.45 -0.05 -1.35
CA LEU A 42 -3.31 0.55 -2.67
C LEU A 42 -2.92 2.03 -2.57
N ASP A 43 -3.52 2.79 -1.66
CA ASP A 43 -3.15 4.20 -1.41
C ASP A 43 -1.67 4.33 -1.01
N ILE A 44 -1.18 3.44 -0.14
CA ILE A 44 0.25 3.45 0.25
C ILE A 44 1.13 3.11 -0.95
N LEU A 45 0.70 2.20 -1.84
CA LEU A 45 1.46 1.84 -3.03
C LEU A 45 1.58 3.01 -4.00
N ASP A 46 0.49 3.73 -4.22
CA ASP A 46 0.48 4.95 -5.02
C ASP A 46 1.39 6.02 -4.42
N LEU A 47 1.33 6.25 -3.10
CA LEU A 47 2.22 7.19 -2.40
C LEU A 47 3.70 6.81 -2.53
N LEU A 48 4.02 5.51 -2.47
CA LEU A 48 5.39 5.03 -2.64
C LEU A 48 5.88 5.21 -4.08
N ILE A 49 5.02 4.95 -5.07
CA ILE A 49 5.32 5.19 -6.49
C ILE A 49 5.54 6.69 -6.71
N ASP A 50 4.63 7.53 -6.23
CA ASP A 50 4.74 8.98 -6.32
C ASP A 50 6.03 9.48 -5.66
N ALA A 51 6.37 8.99 -4.48
CA ALA A 51 7.61 9.37 -3.80
C ALA A 51 8.88 8.88 -4.53
N ALA A 52 8.84 7.69 -5.14
CA ALA A 52 9.99 7.12 -5.86
C ALA A 52 10.26 7.83 -7.20
N TYR A 53 9.20 8.25 -7.90
CA TYR A 53 9.29 8.90 -9.21
C TYR A 53 9.18 10.43 -9.16
N SER A 54 8.84 11.02 -8.00
CA SER A 54 8.88 12.46 -7.78
C SER A 54 10.32 12.97 -7.80
N ARG A 55 10.62 13.81 -8.78
CA ARG A 55 11.94 14.40 -9.03
C ARG A 55 12.42 15.36 -7.90
N ASN A 56 11.53 15.70 -6.96
CA ASN A 56 11.80 16.49 -5.74
C ASN A 56 11.40 15.68 -4.50
N LYS A 57 12.37 14.95 -3.92
CA LYS A 57 12.17 14.05 -2.76
C LYS A 57 11.73 14.76 -1.46
N GLU A 58 11.78 16.08 -1.42
CA GLU A 58 11.47 16.88 -0.21
C GLU A 58 10.01 17.35 -0.13
N ALA A 59 9.26 17.35 -1.23
CA ALA A 59 7.89 17.89 -1.26
C ALA A 59 6.80 16.85 -0.98
N THR A 60 7.04 15.57 -1.27
CA THR A 60 5.99 14.53 -1.29
C THR A 60 5.67 13.93 0.08
N LEU A 61 6.47 14.21 1.13
CA LEU A 61 6.08 13.89 2.51
C LEU A 61 5.09 14.89 3.11
N PHE A 62 4.81 16.00 2.41
CA PHE A 62 3.75 16.91 2.80
C PHE A 62 2.44 16.41 2.21
N CYS A 63 1.68 15.66 3.02
CA CYS A 63 0.30 15.30 2.73
C CYS A 63 -0.54 16.59 2.57
N PRO A 64 -1.03 16.94 1.37
CA PRO A 64 -1.97 18.04 1.22
C PRO A 64 -3.39 17.46 1.31
N GLY A 65 -4.03 17.68 2.46
CA GLY A 65 -5.49 17.53 2.60
C GLY A 65 -5.98 16.13 2.96
N TRP A 66 -5.94 15.83 4.26
CA TRP A 66 -7.08 15.24 4.95
C TRP A 66 -7.90 16.37 5.58
#